data_AF-A0AAV9ZX28-F1
#
_entry.id   AF-A0AAV9ZX28-F1
#
_cell.length_a   1.000
_cell.length_b   1.000
_cell.length_c   1.000
_cell.angle_alpha   90.00
_cell.angle_beta   90.00
_cell.angle_gamma   90.00
#
_symmetry.space_group_name_H-M   'P 1'
#
loop_
_entity.id
_entity.type
_entity.pdbx_description
1 polymer ?
#
loop_
_entity_poly.entity_id
_entity_poly.type
_entity_poly.pdbx_seq_one_letter_code
_entity_poly.pdbx_strand_id
1 'polypeptide(L)' 'MSQFRDQPSWEPYVREIDAVEKNANGQLFVHLTWHTGDHERLDSATAHSKFPNLLLKYYEGNLRFRDS' A
#
# COMPACT_ATOMS: atom_id res chain seq x y z
N MET A 1 9.66 -11.06 -9.74
CA MET A 1 9.99 -9.66 -9.37
C MET A 1 9.14 -8.77 -10.25
N SER A 2 8.37 -7.85 -9.65
CA SER A 2 7.30 -7.09 -10.32
C SER A 2 7.83 -6.30 -11.52
N GLN A 3 7.19 -6.51 -12.68
CA GLN A 3 7.51 -5.97 -14.01
C GLN A 3 7.46 -4.43 -14.12
N PHE A 4 7.16 -3.73 -13.03
CA PHE A 4 6.96 -2.28 -12.99
C PHE A 4 8.00 -1.53 -12.16
N ARG A 5 9.08 -2.20 -11.71
CA ARG A 5 10.05 -1.64 -10.75
C ARG A 5 10.61 -0.26 -11.15
N ASP A 6 10.90 -0.10 -12.43
CA ASP A 6 11.51 1.11 -12.99
C ASP A 6 10.49 2.22 -13.29
N GLN A 7 9.19 1.95 -13.16
CA GLN A 7 8.16 2.94 -13.37
C GLN A 7 8.15 3.98 -12.23
N PRO A 8 7.99 5.27 -12.54
CA PRO A 8 7.97 6.33 -11.54
C PRO A 8 6.76 6.22 -10.59
N SER A 9 5.65 5.68 -11.07
CA SER A 9 4.44 5.43 -10.28
C SER A 9 3.92 4.01 -10.52
N TRP A 10 3.36 3.40 -9.48
CA TRP A 10 2.72 2.09 -9.54
C TRP A 10 1.20 2.15 -9.37
N GLU A 11 0.62 3.35 -9.21
CA GLU A 11 -0.83 3.58 -9.06
C GLU A 11 -1.71 2.80 -10.06
N PRO A 12 -1.40 2.74 -11.38
CA PRO A 12 -2.27 2.03 -12.34
C PRO A 12 -2.10 0.51 -12.33
N TYR A 13 -1.14 -0.02 -11.57
CA TYR A 13 -0.82 -1.46 -11.55
C TYR A 13 -1.27 -2.15 -10.27
N VAL A 14 -1.40 -1.40 -9.17
CA VAL A 14 -1.91 -1.89 -7.90
C VAL A 14 -3.43 -1.99 -7.99
N ARG A 15 -3.98 -3.19 -7.74
CA ARG A 15 -5.42 -3.41 -7.70
C ARG A 15 -6.02 -2.89 -6.41
N GLU A 16 -5.44 -3.31 -5.28
CA GLU A 16 -5.88 -2.90 -3.95
C GLU A 16 -4.78 -3.08 -2.90
N ILE A 17 -4.91 -2.36 -1.79
CA ILE A 17 -4.11 -2.56 -0.58
C ILE A 17 -4.92 -3.45 0.35
N ASP A 18 -4.36 -4.61 0.67
CA ASP A 18 -5.04 -5.64 1.47
C ASP A 18 -4.94 -5.30 2.96
N ALA A 19 -3.75 -4.89 3.41
CA ALA A 19 -3.48 -4.61 4.82
C ALA A 19 -2.25 -3.71 5.01
N VAL A 20 -2.22 -3.02 6.16
CA VAL A 20 -1.01 -2.39 6.69
C VAL A 20 -0.69 -2.98 8.05
N GLU A 21 0.48 -3.59 8.18
CA GLU A 21 0.93 -4.25 9.40
C GLU A 21 2.11 -3.52 10.02
N LYS A 22 2.16 -3.52 11.36
CA LYS A 22 3.28 -3.00 12.13
C LYS A 22 4.09 -4.16 12.70
N ASN A 23 5.40 -4.19 12.43
CA ASN A 23 6.27 -5.19 13.04
C ASN A 23 6.64 -4.84 14.49
N ALA A 24 7.36 -5.75 15.17
CA ALA A 24 7.82 -5.56 16.55
C ALA A 24 8.72 -4.31 16.74
N ASN A 25 9.44 -3.89 15.69
CA ASN A 25 10.30 -2.70 15.72
C ASN A 25 9.54 -1.41 15.36
N GLY A 26 8.23 -1.51 15.13
CA GLY A 26 7.36 -0.41 14.77
C GLY A 26 7.40 0.02 13.31
N GLN A 27 8.08 -0.72 12.43
CA GLN A 27 8.09 -0.48 10.99
C GLN A 27 6.78 -0.96 10.37
N LEU A 28 6.25 -0.17 9.45
CA LEU A 28 5.03 -0.47 8.72
C LEU A 28 5.33 -1.18 7.40
N PHE A 29 4.59 -2.24 7.15
CA PHE A 29 4.57 -2.98 5.89
C PHE A 29 3.19 -2.89 5.25
N VAL A 30 3.17 -2.75 3.94
CA VAL A 30 1.95 -2.72 3.13
C VAL A 30 1.86 -4.02 2.37
N HIS A 31 0.75 -4.72 2.51
CA HIS A 31 0.38 -5.88 1.69
C HIS A 31 -0.59 -5.42 0.63
N LEU A 32 -0.33 -5.81 -0.62
CA LEU A 32 -1.14 -5.40 -1.76
C LEU A 32 -1.31 -6.53 -2.75
N THR A 33 -2.37 -6.39 -3.54
CA THR A 33 -2.65 -7.23 -4.70
C THR A 33 -2.44 -6.41 -5.98
N TRP A 34 -1.66 -6.94 -6.91
CA TRP A 34 -1.45 -6.36 -8.24
C TRP A 34 -2.65 -6.68 -9.16
N HIS A 35 -2.84 -5.91 -10.24
CA HIS A 35 -3.84 -6.25 -11.26
C HIS A 35 -3.59 -7.60 -11.95
N THR A 36 -2.36 -8.11 -11.90
CA THR A 36 -2.01 -9.47 -12.36
C THR A 36 -2.56 -10.56 -11.44
N GLY A 37 -3.01 -10.22 -10.22
CA GLY A 37 -3.41 -11.16 -9.18
C GLY A 37 -2.28 -11.56 -8.23
N ASP A 38 -1.04 -11.12 -8.49
CA ASP A 38 0.08 -11.39 -7.59
C ASP A 38 -0.07 -10.59 -6.28
N HIS A 39 0.34 -11.19 -5.17
CA HIS A 39 0.43 -10.51 -3.87
C HIS A 39 1.87 -10.11 -3.56
N GLU A 40 2.05 -8.93 -2.99
CA GLU A 40 3.37 -8.45 -2.59
C GLU A 40 3.32 -7.70 -1.26
N ARG A 41 4.39 -7.87 -0.47
CA ARG A 41 4.62 -7.13 0.76
C ARG A 41 5.76 -6.14 0.54
N LEU A 42 5.49 -4.87 0.82
CA LEU A 42 6.44 -3.77 0.67
C LEU A 42 6.65 -3.06 2.01
N ASP A 43 7.79 -2.39 2.16
CA ASP A 43 7.93 -1.38 3.19
C ASP A 43 7.04 -0.16 2.88
N SER A 44 6.56 0.50 3.92
CA SER A 44 5.68 1.68 3.76
C SER A 44 6.33 2.84 3.02
N ALA A 45 7.66 3.01 3.08
CA ALA A 45 8.33 4.11 2.37
C ALA A 45 8.27 3.92 0.85
N THR A 46 8.44 2.68 0.37
CA THR A 46 8.21 2.33 -1.04
C THR A 46 6.77 2.63 -1.46
N ALA A 47 5.78 2.24 -0.65
CA ALA A 47 4.37 2.51 -0.94
C ALA A 47 4.07 4.03 -1.03
N HIS A 48 4.60 4.82 -0.09
CA HIS A 48 4.48 6.29 -0.11
C HIS A 48 5.07 6.92 -1.37
N SER A 49 6.16 6.38 -1.89
CA SER A 49 6.78 6.91 -3.12
C SER A 49 6.06 6.48 -4.39
N LYS A 50 5.57 5.23 -4.45
CA LYS A 50 5.10 4.63 -5.70
C LYS A 50 3.60 4.80 -5.93
N PHE A 51 2.78 4.73 -4.89
CA PHE A 51 1.32 4.82 -4.98
C PHE A 51 0.70 5.57 -3.77
N PRO A 52 1.12 6.84 -3.54
CA PRO A 52 0.69 7.61 -2.37
C PRO A 52 -0.82 7.79 -2.28
N ASN A 53 -1.53 7.94 -3.39
CA ASN A 53 -2.96 8.22 -3.38
C ASN A 53 -3.77 6.98 -3.01
N LEU A 54 -3.40 5.80 -3.52
CA LEU A 54 -4.02 4.54 -3.10
C LEU A 54 -3.79 4.27 -1.61
N LEU A 55 -2.58 4.53 -1.11
CA LEU A 55 -2.28 4.38 0.31
C LEU A 55 -3.09 5.34 1.19
N LEU A 56 -3.24 6.60 0.76
CA LEU A 56 -4.08 7.58 1.44
C LEU A 56 -5.55 7.13 1.49
N LYS A 57 -6.11 6.68 0.36
CA LYS A 57 -7.48 6.16 0.29
C LYS A 57 -7.71 4.97 1.22
N TYR A 58 -6.72 4.06 1.31
CA TYR A 58 -6.80 2.94 2.26
C TYR A 58 -6.89 3.45 3.70
N TYR A 59 -6.06 4.42 4.10
CA TYR A 59 -6.12 4.97 5.44
C TYR A 59 -7.43 5.73 5.70
N GLU A 60 -7.89 6.56 4.75
CA GLU A 60 -9.16 7.29 4.84
C GLU A 60 -10.35 6.33 5.05
N GLY A 61 -10.39 5.20 4.34
CA GLY A 61 -11.39 4.17 4.51
C GLY A 61 -11.33 3.42 5.85
N ASN A 62 -10.21 3.51 6.56
CA ASN A 62 -10.00 2.89 7.87
C ASN A 62 -10.07 3.89 9.04
N LEU A 63 -10.31 5.19 8.76
CA LEU A 63 -10.44 6.20 9.80
C LEU A 63 -11.64 5.91 10.70
N ARG A 64 -11.44 6.10 12.01
CA ARG A 64 -12.50 6.03 13.02
C ARG A 64 -12.71 7.43 13.58
N PHE A 65 -13.92 7.95 13.41
CA PHE A 65 -14.32 9.23 13.97
C PHE A 65 -14.87 9.00 15.38
N ARG A 66 -14.60 9.94 16.29
CA ARG A 66 -15.28 9.93 17.60
C ARG A 66 -16.65 10.57 17.40
N ASP A 67 -17.67 9.91 17.91
CA ASP A 67 -18.98 10.53 18.06
C ASP A 67 -18.84 11.72 19.02
N SER A 68 -19.40 12.86 18.61
CA SER A 68 -19.35 14.13 19.35
C SER A 68 -20.34 14.15 20.50
#